data_AF-A0A1D2A6T0-F1
#
_entry.id   AF-A0A1D2A6T0-F1
#
_cell.length_a   1.000
_cell.length_b   1.000
_cell.length_c   1.000
_cell.angle_alpha   90.00
_cell.angle_beta   90.00
_cell.angle_gamma   90.00
#
_symmetry.space_group_name_H-M   'P 1'
#
loop_
_entity.id
_entity.type
_entity.pdbx_description
1 polymer ?
#
loop_
_entity_poly.entity_id
_entity_poly.type
_entity_poly.pdbx_seq_one_letter_code
_entity_poly.pdbx_strand_id
1 'polypeptide(L)'
;MSTEMEMAKARAVEAGEGTDKKDVELVEPEVDGQALAELEAMGFARNRGVRALHGSGNTGVESAVAWLADHEDDADLDSPLLLPKETPKPSLTPEEAKALAAELLAKARRKRELEEKELQRLREQERIRSGKELAAAARLEAELKLKRSMEARRLEKEEERKARERVREMLEEDKRARRVRLGLPPEPTPEELEAERAKAAEKAAQEAAKRLPPPPVIPDADRLRDLLVGMKRGTSDAAAVTLCFQTLLRLCGNAANDPGNAKYRRLNLGNPALAARLLPDARAFLEAAGWAAAEGEGEGVLVLPGAGSPAEVVRLTAAGVQLHSALNNPFFGAL
;
A
#
# COMPACT_ATOMS: atom_id res chain seq x y z
N MET A 1 -20.81 -8.25 -30.83
CA MET A 1 -20.56 -7.26 -31.90
C MET A 1 -20.60 -7.88 -33.29
N SER A 2 -19.95 -9.02 -33.57
CA SER A 2 -19.98 -9.62 -34.93
C SER A 2 -21.22 -10.46 -35.28
N THR A 3 -21.99 -10.94 -34.30
CA THR A 3 -23.18 -11.78 -34.56
C THR A 3 -24.49 -10.99 -34.69
N GLU A 4 -24.53 -9.76 -34.18
CA GLU A 4 -25.69 -8.85 -34.35
C GLU A 4 -25.65 -8.12 -35.70
N MET A 5 -24.46 -8.00 -36.32
CA MET A 5 -24.30 -7.38 -37.63
C MET A 5 -24.62 -8.35 -38.79
N GLU A 6 -24.50 -9.67 -38.59
CA GLU A 6 -24.89 -10.68 -39.59
C GLU A 6 -26.41 -10.96 -39.61
N MET A 7 -27.09 -10.93 -38.46
CA MET A 7 -28.56 -11.11 -38.44
C MET A 7 -29.33 -9.89 -38.96
N ALA A 8 -28.72 -8.71 -39.01
CA ALA A 8 -29.29 -7.53 -39.65
C ALA A 8 -29.18 -7.54 -41.19
N LYS A 9 -28.25 -8.33 -41.75
CA LYS A 9 -28.06 -8.45 -43.21
C LYS A 9 -28.94 -9.54 -43.83
N ALA A 10 -29.38 -10.53 -43.04
CA ALA A 10 -30.29 -11.60 -43.47
C ALA A 10 -31.77 -11.20 -43.46
N ARG A 11 -32.17 -10.13 -42.77
CA ARG A 11 -33.59 -9.72 -42.62
C ARG A 11 -34.04 -8.62 -43.58
N ALA A 12 -33.17 -8.19 -44.49
CA ALA A 12 -33.46 -7.18 -45.51
C ALA A 12 -33.68 -7.78 -46.93
N VAL A 13 -33.76 -9.11 -47.07
CA VAL A 13 -33.88 -9.79 -48.37
C VAL A 13 -35.26 -10.43 -48.62
N GLU A 14 -36.20 -10.38 -47.67
CA GLU A 14 -37.47 -11.13 -47.81
C GLU A 14 -38.74 -10.31 -47.52
N ALA A 15 -38.88 -9.15 -48.18
CA ALA A 15 -40.17 -8.47 -48.21
C ALA A 15 -40.37 -7.68 -49.52
N GLY A 16 -41.23 -8.23 -50.36
CA GLY A 16 -41.82 -7.60 -51.55
C GLY A 16 -41.06 -7.93 -52.84
N GLU A 17 -41.66 -8.38 -53.93
CA GLU A 17 -43.04 -8.53 -54.38
C GLU A 17 -42.95 -9.63 -55.47
N GLY A 18 -43.82 -10.63 -55.51
CA GLY A 18 -45.16 -10.40 -56.05
C GLY A 18 -45.13 -9.98 -57.51
N THR A 19 -44.36 -10.66 -58.38
CA THR A 19 -44.41 -10.40 -59.82
C THR A 19 -45.69 -10.97 -60.42
N ASP A 20 -46.69 -10.11 -60.47
CA ASP A 20 -47.83 -10.17 -61.39
C ASP A 20 -47.28 -10.45 -62.80
N LYS A 21 -47.68 -11.58 -63.38
CA LYS A 21 -47.40 -11.91 -64.78
C LYS A 21 -48.13 -10.90 -65.67
N LYS A 22 -47.43 -9.84 -66.06
CA LYS A 22 -47.78 -9.03 -67.23
C LYS A 22 -46.80 -9.38 -68.33
N ASP A 23 -47.34 -9.87 -69.43
CA ASP A 23 -46.61 -10.18 -70.65
C ASP A 23 -45.76 -8.95 -71.05
N VAL A 24 -44.44 -9.06 -70.89
CA VAL A 24 -43.50 -8.05 -71.36
C VAL A 24 -43.38 -8.27 -72.87
N GLU A 25 -44.03 -7.40 -73.62
CA GLU A 25 -43.92 -7.35 -75.08
C GLU A 25 -42.47 -6.97 -75.43
N LEU A 26 -41.69 -7.98 -75.83
CA LEU A 26 -40.30 -7.87 -76.27
C LEU A 26 -40.29 -7.28 -77.68
N VAL A 27 -39.86 -6.01 -77.81
CA VAL A 27 -39.83 -5.29 -79.08
C VAL A 27 -38.39 -4.93 -79.43
N GLU A 28 -38.01 -5.12 -80.70
CA GLU A 28 -36.70 -4.72 -81.22
C GLU A 28 -36.50 -3.20 -81.04
N PRO A 29 -35.30 -2.74 -80.65
CA PRO A 29 -35.06 -1.31 -80.45
C PRO A 29 -35.25 -0.52 -81.76
N GLU A 30 -35.85 0.65 -81.64
CA GLU A 30 -36.00 1.58 -82.76
C GLU A 30 -34.62 2.20 -83.07
N VAL A 31 -33.96 1.69 -84.10
CA VAL A 31 -32.66 2.17 -84.60
C VAL A 31 -32.86 3.02 -85.85
N ASP A 32 -31.91 3.90 -86.16
CA ASP A 32 -31.97 4.72 -87.38
C ASP A 32 -31.99 3.82 -88.62
N GLY A 33 -33.10 3.84 -89.35
CA GLY A 33 -33.33 3.00 -90.52
C GLY A 33 -32.37 3.28 -91.68
N GLN A 34 -31.83 4.51 -91.79
CA GLN A 34 -30.82 4.82 -92.81
C GLN A 34 -29.47 4.19 -92.45
N ALA A 35 -29.04 4.35 -91.20
CA ALA A 35 -27.80 3.75 -90.70
C ALA A 35 -27.84 2.20 -90.73
N LEU A 36 -29.00 1.61 -90.44
CA LEU A 36 -29.19 0.16 -90.53
C LEU A 36 -29.10 -0.34 -91.98
N ALA A 37 -29.71 0.38 -92.94
CA ALA A 37 -29.65 0.02 -94.35
C ALA A 37 -28.22 0.10 -94.91
N GLU A 38 -27.41 1.06 -94.45
CA GLU A 38 -26.00 1.17 -94.81
C GLU A 38 -25.16 0.02 -94.24
N LEU A 39 -25.43 -0.41 -92.99
CA LEU A 39 -24.79 -1.59 -92.39
C LEU A 39 -25.17 -2.90 -93.10
N GLU A 40 -26.44 -3.04 -93.50
CA GLU A 40 -26.90 -4.17 -94.32
C GLU A 40 -26.22 -4.17 -95.71
N ALA A 41 -26.04 -2.99 -96.33
CA ALA A 41 -25.32 -2.84 -97.60
C ALA A 41 -23.82 -3.15 -97.49
N MET A 42 -23.20 -2.94 -96.32
CA MET A 42 -21.82 -3.35 -96.01
C MET A 42 -21.67 -4.86 -95.73
N GLY A 43 -22.78 -5.61 -95.67
CA GLY A 43 -22.79 -7.06 -95.50
C GLY A 43 -22.97 -7.55 -94.06
N PHE A 44 -23.28 -6.67 -93.11
CA PHE A 44 -23.61 -7.07 -91.74
C PHE A 44 -25.06 -7.56 -91.64
N ALA A 45 -25.30 -8.63 -90.86
CA ALA A 45 -26.65 -9.12 -90.62
C ALA A 45 -27.49 -8.08 -89.85
N ARG A 46 -28.78 -7.99 -90.16
CA ARG A 46 -29.71 -7.02 -89.56
C ARG A 46 -29.65 -6.97 -88.03
N ASN A 47 -29.62 -8.14 -87.38
CA ASN A 47 -29.57 -8.24 -85.92
C ASN A 47 -28.27 -7.64 -85.34
N ARG A 48 -27.14 -7.86 -86.01
CA ARG A 48 -25.85 -7.25 -85.65
C ARG A 48 -25.91 -5.73 -85.79
N GLY A 49 -26.48 -5.24 -86.90
CA GLY A 49 -26.65 -3.81 -87.14
C GLY A 49 -27.52 -3.13 -86.08
N VAL A 50 -28.66 -3.74 -85.74
CA VAL A 50 -29.58 -3.24 -84.70
C VAL A 50 -28.90 -3.20 -83.34
N ARG A 51 -28.17 -4.27 -82.98
CA ARG A 51 -27.46 -4.36 -81.70
C ARG A 51 -26.29 -3.38 -81.60
N ALA A 52 -25.58 -3.18 -82.69
CA ALA A 52 -24.46 -2.24 -82.75
C ALA A 52 -24.90 -0.79 -82.69
N LEU A 53 -25.97 -0.44 -83.41
CA LEU A 53 -26.58 0.89 -83.34
C LEU A 53 -27.12 1.15 -81.93
N HIS A 54 -27.69 0.14 -81.27
CA HIS A 54 -28.11 0.27 -79.88
C HIS A 54 -26.91 0.42 -78.93
N GLY A 55 -25.88 -0.41 -79.06
CA GLY A 55 -24.67 -0.38 -78.21
C GLY A 55 -23.82 0.88 -78.38
N SER A 56 -23.82 1.48 -79.56
CA SER A 56 -23.13 2.74 -79.87
C SER A 56 -23.94 4.00 -79.54
N GLY A 57 -25.18 3.84 -79.05
CA GLY A 57 -26.07 4.95 -78.71
C GLY A 57 -26.66 5.67 -79.92
N ASN A 58 -26.80 4.98 -81.06
CA ASN A 58 -27.39 5.47 -82.32
C ASN A 58 -26.71 6.74 -82.87
N THR A 59 -25.38 6.81 -82.74
CA THR A 59 -24.57 7.99 -83.05
C THR A 59 -24.05 8.04 -84.50
N GLY A 60 -24.37 7.04 -85.32
CA GLY A 60 -24.00 6.94 -86.74
C GLY A 60 -23.50 5.55 -87.16
N VAL A 61 -23.24 5.36 -88.45
CA VAL A 61 -22.76 4.07 -89.02
C VAL A 61 -21.34 3.74 -88.58
N GLU A 62 -20.43 4.72 -88.60
CA GLU A 62 -19.03 4.51 -88.23
C GLU A 62 -18.85 4.05 -86.78
N SER A 63 -19.62 4.60 -85.85
CA SER A 63 -19.59 4.21 -84.43
C SER A 63 -20.20 2.83 -84.20
N ALA A 64 -21.21 2.45 -84.98
CA ALA A 64 -21.76 1.09 -84.96
C ALA A 64 -20.76 0.06 -85.52
N VAL A 65 -20.02 0.39 -86.59
CA VAL A 65 -18.97 -0.49 -87.12
C VAL A 65 -17.82 -0.66 -86.12
N ALA A 66 -17.40 0.42 -85.46
CA ALA A 66 -16.39 0.35 -84.39
C ALA A 66 -16.87 -0.54 -83.22
N TRP A 67 -18.13 -0.39 -82.81
CA TRP A 67 -18.71 -1.24 -81.78
C TRP A 67 -18.78 -2.72 -82.21
N LEU A 68 -19.11 -3.00 -83.48
CA LEU A 68 -19.11 -4.38 -84.02
C LEU A 68 -17.72 -5.00 -84.01
N ALA A 69 -16.69 -4.22 -84.35
CA ALA A 69 -15.31 -4.71 -84.33
C ALA A 69 -14.87 -5.08 -82.90
N ASP A 70 -15.27 -4.29 -81.91
CA ASP A 70 -14.94 -4.55 -80.50
C ASP A 70 -15.71 -5.74 -79.89
N HIS A 71 -16.80 -6.17 -80.53
CA HIS A 71 -17.70 -7.22 -80.03
C HIS A 71 -17.83 -8.40 -81.00
N GLU A 72 -16.92 -8.55 -81.98
CA GLU A 72 -17.04 -9.52 -83.10
C GLU A 72 -17.18 -10.99 -82.68
N ASP A 73 -16.67 -11.34 -81.49
CA ASP A 73 -16.67 -12.69 -80.92
C ASP A 73 -17.89 -13.00 -80.02
N ASP A 74 -18.79 -12.03 -79.80
CA ASP A 74 -19.96 -12.23 -78.95
C ASP A 74 -20.99 -13.13 -79.66
N ALA A 75 -21.17 -14.36 -79.14
CA ALA A 75 -22.11 -15.36 -79.67
C ALA A 75 -23.58 -14.88 -79.73
N ASP A 76 -23.90 -13.84 -78.97
CA ASP A 76 -25.23 -13.27 -78.90
C ASP A 76 -25.50 -12.22 -80.00
N LEU A 77 -24.50 -11.81 -80.80
CA LEU A 77 -24.64 -10.75 -81.81
C LEU A 77 -25.67 -11.04 -82.89
N ASP A 78 -25.84 -12.31 -83.25
CA ASP A 78 -26.80 -12.76 -84.27
C ASP A 78 -28.21 -13.00 -83.71
N SER A 79 -28.37 -12.97 -82.37
CA SER A 79 -29.66 -13.10 -81.71
C SER A 79 -30.42 -11.76 -81.72
N PRO A 80 -31.74 -11.76 -81.93
CA PRO A 80 -32.53 -10.53 -81.90
C PRO A 80 -32.40 -9.85 -80.53
N LEU A 81 -32.01 -8.57 -80.53
CA LEU A 81 -31.91 -7.78 -79.31
C LEU A 81 -33.32 -7.40 -78.85
N LEU A 82 -33.82 -8.14 -77.86
CA LEU A 82 -35.12 -7.89 -77.28
C LEU A 82 -34.97 -7.07 -76.01
N LEU A 83 -35.37 -5.81 -76.06
CA LEU A 83 -35.40 -4.95 -74.87
C LEU A 83 -36.83 -4.86 -74.34
N PRO A 84 -37.03 -4.91 -73.02
CA PRO A 84 -38.30 -4.49 -72.43
C PRO A 84 -38.59 -3.06 -72.87
N LYS A 85 -39.76 -2.79 -73.48
CA LYS A 85 -40.21 -1.41 -73.71
C LYS A 85 -40.04 -0.64 -72.41
N GLU A 86 -39.16 0.38 -72.39
CA GLU A 86 -39.11 1.34 -71.30
C GLU A 86 -40.45 2.08 -71.29
N THR A 87 -41.40 1.59 -70.51
CA THR A 87 -42.49 2.44 -70.07
C THR A 87 -41.83 3.60 -69.33
N PRO A 88 -42.11 4.86 -69.69
CA PRO A 88 -41.57 5.99 -68.96
C PRO A 88 -41.90 5.76 -67.48
N LYS A 89 -40.88 5.81 -66.62
CA LYS A 89 -41.08 5.79 -65.17
C LYS A 89 -42.27 6.72 -64.89
N PRO A 90 -43.33 6.26 -64.18
CA PRO A 90 -44.44 7.13 -63.88
C PRO A 90 -43.83 8.37 -63.22
N SER A 91 -43.95 9.52 -63.89
CA SER A 91 -43.48 10.78 -63.34
C SER A 91 -44.18 10.90 -62.00
N LEU A 92 -43.42 10.80 -60.91
CA LEU A 92 -43.91 11.11 -59.58
C LEU A 92 -44.74 12.38 -59.70
N THR A 93 -45.88 12.41 -59.04
CA THR A 93 -46.67 13.64 -59.02
C THR A 93 -45.74 14.78 -58.60
N PRO A 94 -45.88 15.99 -59.18
CA PRO A 94 -44.96 17.10 -58.89
C PRO A 94 -44.88 17.44 -57.39
N GLU A 95 -45.82 16.96 -56.57
CA GLU A 95 -45.82 17.06 -55.12
C GLU A 95 -44.94 16.00 -54.43
N GLU A 96 -45.00 14.74 -54.86
CA GLU A 96 -44.15 13.67 -54.30
C GLU A 96 -42.67 13.87 -54.67
N ALA A 97 -42.37 14.35 -55.88
CA ALA A 97 -41.00 14.66 -56.29
C ALA A 97 -40.40 15.82 -55.47
N LYS A 98 -41.22 16.84 -55.16
CA LYS A 98 -40.83 17.95 -54.28
C LYS A 98 -40.66 17.48 -52.84
N ALA A 99 -41.50 16.58 -52.35
CA ALA A 99 -41.37 16.00 -51.00
C ALA A 99 -40.07 15.18 -50.85
N LEU A 100 -39.74 14.34 -51.84
CA LEU A 100 -38.49 13.57 -51.85
C LEU A 100 -37.25 14.48 -51.93
N ALA A 101 -37.29 15.52 -52.77
CA ALA A 101 -36.21 16.51 -52.86
C ALA A 101 -36.03 17.30 -51.54
N ALA A 102 -37.12 17.68 -50.89
CA ALA A 102 -37.10 18.34 -49.59
C ALA A 102 -36.53 17.41 -48.49
N GLU A 103 -36.87 16.13 -48.52
CA GLU A 103 -36.34 15.13 -47.59
C GLU A 103 -34.83 14.91 -47.76
N LEU A 104 -34.34 14.85 -49.00
CA LEU A 104 -32.90 14.72 -49.29
C LEU A 104 -32.11 15.95 -48.81
N LEU A 105 -32.64 17.15 -49.00
CA LEU A 105 -32.03 18.38 -48.49
C LEU A 105 -32.05 18.43 -46.95
N ALA A 106 -33.13 17.97 -46.31
CA ALA A 106 -33.22 17.86 -44.86
C ALA A 106 -32.22 16.84 -44.30
N LYS A 107 -32.05 15.68 -44.97
CA LYS A 107 -31.02 14.68 -44.64
C LYS A 107 -29.61 15.24 -44.81
N ALA A 108 -29.35 15.98 -45.89
CA ALA A 108 -28.05 16.64 -46.12
C ALA A 108 -27.74 17.71 -45.05
N ARG A 109 -28.73 18.50 -44.64
CA ARG A 109 -28.59 19.47 -43.53
C ARG A 109 -28.31 18.77 -42.20
N ARG A 110 -29.07 17.73 -41.86
CA ARG A 110 -28.84 16.92 -40.64
C ARG A 110 -27.45 16.28 -40.63
N LYS A 111 -26.96 15.78 -41.77
CA LYS A 111 -25.61 15.21 -41.89
C LYS A 111 -24.53 16.28 -41.64
N ARG A 112 -24.65 17.45 -42.26
CA ARG A 112 -23.72 18.58 -42.06
C ARG A 112 -23.71 19.07 -40.61
N GLU A 113 -24.87 19.16 -39.95
CA GLU A 113 -24.96 19.55 -38.54
C GLU A 113 -24.31 18.52 -37.60
N LEU A 114 -24.41 17.21 -37.90
CA LEU A 114 -23.75 16.17 -37.13
C LEU A 114 -22.23 16.21 -37.33
N GLU A 115 -21.76 16.32 -38.57
CA GLU A 115 -20.33 16.47 -38.89
C GLU A 115 -19.74 17.73 -38.23
N GLU A 116 -20.47 18.85 -38.22
CA GLU A 116 -20.03 20.07 -37.54
C GLU A 116 -19.98 19.91 -36.01
N LYS A 117 -20.98 19.25 -35.41
CA LYS A 117 -20.97 18.92 -33.97
C LYS A 117 -19.81 17.98 -33.62
N GLU A 118 -19.52 16.99 -34.44
CA GLU A 118 -18.37 16.09 -34.24
C GLU A 118 -17.05 16.85 -34.36
N LEU A 119 -16.90 17.74 -35.35
CA LEU A 119 -15.73 18.59 -35.49
C LEU A 119 -15.55 19.53 -34.31
N GLN A 120 -16.63 20.11 -33.79
CA GLN A 120 -16.61 20.93 -32.58
C GLN A 120 -16.16 20.11 -31.36
N ARG A 121 -16.67 18.88 -31.20
CA ARG A 121 -16.25 17.98 -30.12
C ARG A 121 -14.77 17.60 -30.23
N LEU A 122 -14.27 17.33 -31.44
CA LEU A 122 -12.85 17.02 -31.67
C LEU A 122 -11.95 18.22 -31.35
N ARG A 123 -12.32 19.42 -31.81
CA ARG A 123 -11.59 20.67 -31.48
C ARG A 123 -11.58 20.94 -29.97
N GLU A 124 -12.70 20.71 -29.29
CA GLU A 124 -12.77 20.87 -27.84
C GLU A 124 -11.94 19.81 -27.11
N GLN A 125 -11.94 18.56 -27.57
CA GLN A 125 -11.06 17.52 -27.05
C GLN A 125 -9.59 17.85 -27.25
N GLU A 126 -9.19 18.35 -28.42
CA GLU A 126 -7.82 18.79 -28.72
C GLU A 126 -7.40 19.98 -27.86
N ARG A 127 -8.30 20.94 -27.61
CA ARG A 127 -8.05 22.05 -26.67
C ARG A 127 -7.83 21.53 -25.24
N ILE A 128 -8.66 20.59 -24.78
CA ILE A 128 -8.52 20.00 -23.44
C ILE A 128 -7.23 19.18 -23.34
N ARG A 129 -6.91 18.41 -24.39
CA ARG A 129 -5.70 17.61 -24.45
C ARG A 129 -4.45 18.49 -24.45
N SER A 130 -4.38 19.47 -25.35
CA SER A 130 -3.26 20.41 -25.42
C SER A 130 -3.13 21.24 -24.14
N GLY A 131 -4.25 21.67 -23.54
CA GLY A 131 -4.24 22.34 -22.23
C GLY A 131 -3.70 21.44 -21.10
N LYS A 132 -4.08 20.16 -21.08
CA LYS A 132 -3.53 19.18 -20.12
C LYS A 132 -2.05 18.91 -20.35
N GLU A 133 -1.63 18.80 -21.60
CA GLU A 133 -0.22 18.58 -21.98
C GLU A 133 0.65 19.78 -21.60
N LEU A 134 0.20 21.01 -21.85
CA LEU A 134 0.89 22.24 -21.41
C LEU A 134 0.98 22.35 -19.89
N ALA A 135 -0.11 22.03 -19.19
CA ALA A 135 -0.10 22.03 -17.72
C ALA A 135 0.83 20.94 -17.14
N ALA A 136 0.88 19.76 -17.77
CA ALA A 136 1.81 18.69 -17.38
C ALA A 136 3.26 19.07 -17.64
N ALA A 137 3.56 19.67 -18.80
CA ALA A 137 4.88 20.18 -19.15
C ALA A 137 5.34 21.26 -18.16
N ALA A 138 4.48 22.21 -17.80
CA ALA A 138 4.78 23.26 -16.84
C ALA A 138 5.08 22.71 -15.43
N ARG A 139 4.34 21.68 -14.98
CA ARG A 139 4.60 21.00 -13.70
C ARG A 139 5.97 20.31 -13.69
N LEU A 140 6.28 19.59 -14.77
CA LEU A 140 7.55 18.88 -14.92
C LEU A 140 8.73 19.87 -14.94
N GLU A 141 8.60 20.99 -15.64
CA GLU A 141 9.62 22.05 -15.66
C GLU A 141 9.83 22.65 -14.26
N ALA A 142 8.75 22.92 -13.51
CA ALA A 142 8.83 23.43 -12.15
C ALA A 142 9.54 22.44 -11.20
N GLU A 143 9.23 21.14 -11.29
CA GLU A 143 9.90 20.10 -10.51
C GLU A 143 11.40 20.01 -10.84
N LEU A 144 11.77 20.06 -12.12
CA LEU A 144 13.18 20.06 -12.53
C LEU A 144 13.91 21.30 -12.05
N LYS A 145 13.28 22.48 -12.10
CA LYS A 145 13.84 23.72 -11.54
C LYS A 145 14.08 23.61 -10.03
N LEU A 146 13.13 23.03 -9.29
CA LEU A 146 13.29 22.80 -7.85
C LEU A 146 14.42 21.79 -7.56
N LYS A 147 14.50 20.70 -8.31
CA LYS A 147 15.59 19.71 -8.16
C LYS A 147 16.96 20.35 -8.39
N ARG A 148 17.11 21.12 -9.46
CA ARG A 148 18.36 21.86 -9.76
C ARG A 148 18.73 22.85 -8.67
N SER A 149 17.76 23.59 -8.11
CA SER A 149 18.05 24.55 -7.02
C SER A 149 18.42 23.85 -5.72
N MET A 150 17.81 22.71 -5.42
CA MET A 150 18.16 21.89 -4.26
C MET A 150 19.55 21.27 -4.40
N GLU A 151 19.89 20.73 -5.57
CA GLU A 151 21.24 20.20 -5.85
C GLU A 151 22.31 21.30 -5.79
N ALA A 152 22.03 22.49 -6.35
CA ALA A 152 22.94 23.63 -6.24
C ALA A 152 23.20 24.02 -4.79
N ARG A 153 22.17 24.09 -3.94
CA ARG A 153 22.32 24.35 -2.49
C ARG A 153 23.09 23.25 -1.77
N ARG A 154 22.98 21.99 -2.19
CA ARG A 154 23.74 20.88 -1.60
C ARG A 154 25.22 20.99 -1.96
N LEU A 155 25.52 21.24 -3.24
CA LEU A 155 26.89 21.45 -3.71
C LEU A 155 27.53 22.68 -3.04
N GLU A 156 26.81 23.80 -2.94
CA GLU A 156 27.28 25.00 -2.23
C GLU A 156 27.62 24.70 -0.77
N LYS A 157 26.75 23.98 -0.05
CA LYS A 157 27.01 23.57 1.34
C LYS A 157 28.19 22.61 1.47
N GLU A 158 28.36 21.70 0.52
CA GLU A 158 29.50 20.77 0.52
C GLU A 158 30.82 21.48 0.23
N GLU A 159 30.83 22.41 -0.72
CA GLU A 159 32.00 23.25 -1.01
C GLU A 159 32.32 24.19 0.16
N GLU A 160 31.31 24.78 0.82
CA GLU A 160 31.51 25.56 2.03
C GLU A 160 32.06 24.69 3.18
N ARG A 161 31.55 23.46 3.35
CA ARG A 161 32.08 22.51 4.34
C ARG A 161 33.53 22.17 4.06
N LYS A 162 33.89 21.82 2.82
CA LYS A 162 35.28 21.56 2.41
C LYS A 162 36.16 22.80 2.57
N ALA A 163 35.65 24.00 2.32
CA ALA A 163 36.40 25.24 2.55
C ALA A 163 36.66 25.47 4.05
N ARG A 164 35.65 25.25 4.90
CA ARG A 164 35.79 25.31 6.35
C ARG A 164 36.76 24.25 6.88
N GLU A 165 36.72 23.04 6.35
CA GLU A 165 37.66 21.96 6.68
C GLU A 165 39.10 22.35 6.30
N ARG A 166 39.33 22.86 5.09
CA ARG A 166 40.65 23.38 4.68
C ARG A 166 41.16 24.51 5.59
N VAL A 167 40.30 25.44 5.98
CA VAL A 167 40.67 26.51 6.93
C VAL A 167 41.01 25.93 8.30
N ARG A 168 40.24 24.94 8.77
CA ARG A 168 40.50 24.26 10.03
C ARG A 168 41.85 23.54 9.99
N GLU A 169 42.16 22.83 8.91
CA GLU A 169 43.45 22.16 8.71
C GLU A 169 44.60 23.16 8.70
N MET A 170 44.50 24.26 7.95
CA MET A 170 45.51 25.33 7.96
C MET A 170 45.72 25.92 9.37
N LEU A 171 44.65 26.11 10.14
CA LEU A 171 44.75 26.58 11.53
C LEU A 171 45.37 25.53 12.46
N GLU A 172 45.08 24.25 12.26
CA GLU A 172 45.69 23.15 13.02
C GLU A 172 47.18 23.03 12.69
N GLU A 173 47.57 23.16 11.43
CA GLU A 173 48.97 23.20 11.00
C GLU A 173 49.71 24.43 11.54
N ASP A 174 49.12 25.62 11.47
CA ASP A 174 49.71 26.85 12.05
C ASP A 174 49.85 26.73 13.57
N LYS A 175 48.85 26.17 14.26
CA LYS A 175 48.93 25.85 15.69
C LYS A 175 50.06 24.88 16.00
N ARG A 176 50.19 23.80 15.21
CA ARG A 176 51.28 22.80 15.36
C ARG A 176 52.65 23.46 15.13
N ALA A 177 52.80 24.24 14.05
CA ALA A 177 54.03 24.95 13.73
C ALA A 177 54.42 25.95 14.82
N ARG A 178 53.45 26.70 15.36
CA ARG A 178 53.67 27.63 16.48
C ARG A 178 54.06 26.88 17.77
N ARG A 179 53.43 25.74 18.08
CA ARG A 179 53.82 24.91 19.24
C ARG A 179 55.24 24.35 19.10
N VAL A 180 55.60 23.85 17.93
CA VAL A 180 56.98 23.38 17.63
C VAL A 180 57.97 24.53 17.79
N ARG A 181 57.66 25.72 17.26
CA ARG A 181 58.50 26.92 17.42
C ARG A 181 58.65 27.38 18.88
N LEU A 182 57.65 27.13 19.72
CA LEU A 182 57.67 27.43 21.15
C LEU A 182 58.30 26.30 22.00
N GLY A 183 58.73 25.20 21.39
CA GLY A 183 59.35 24.07 22.09
C GLY A 183 58.41 23.28 23.02
N LEU A 184 57.08 23.41 22.82
CA LEU A 184 56.09 22.68 23.60
C LEU A 184 55.91 21.25 23.04
N PRO A 185 55.69 20.23 23.89
CA PRO A 185 55.38 18.87 23.45
C PRO A 185 54.16 18.86 22.51
N PRO A 186 54.05 17.89 21.58
CA PRO A 186 52.89 17.78 20.69
C PRO A 186 51.59 17.70 21.52
N GLU A 187 50.51 18.35 21.03
CA GLU A 187 49.20 18.12 21.66
C GLU A 187 48.83 16.65 21.49
N PRO A 188 48.33 15.99 22.55
CA PRO A 188 47.83 14.64 22.41
C PRO A 188 46.74 14.62 21.37
N THR A 189 46.78 13.63 20.49
CA THR A 189 45.81 13.50 19.40
C THR A 189 44.40 13.35 19.97
N PRO A 190 43.33 13.66 19.20
CA PRO A 190 41.96 13.42 19.64
C PRO A 190 41.74 11.98 20.13
N GLU A 191 42.40 11.00 19.50
CA GLU A 191 42.37 9.59 19.89
C GLU A 191 43.07 9.34 21.24
N GLU A 192 44.17 10.03 21.52
CA GLU A 192 44.85 9.93 22.82
C GLU A 192 44.03 10.58 23.94
N LEU A 193 43.34 11.69 23.65
CA LEU A 193 42.44 12.34 24.61
C LEU A 193 41.19 11.49 24.89
N GLU A 194 40.65 10.83 23.87
CA GLU A 194 39.55 9.87 24.03
C GLU A 194 39.99 8.61 24.77
N ALA A 195 41.20 8.11 24.51
CA ALA A 195 41.78 7.01 25.27
C ALA A 195 42.03 7.40 26.73
N GLU A 196 42.41 8.65 27.01
CA GLU A 196 42.58 9.15 28.37
C GLU A 196 41.23 9.30 29.09
N ARG A 197 40.20 9.79 28.39
CA ARG A 197 38.82 9.85 28.89
C ARG A 197 38.23 8.47 29.14
N ALA A 198 38.51 7.50 28.26
CA ALA A 198 38.09 6.12 28.42
C ALA A 198 38.77 5.48 29.65
N LYS A 199 40.08 5.67 29.81
CA LYS A 199 40.82 5.23 31.00
C LYS A 199 40.33 5.91 32.29
N ALA A 200 39.96 7.19 32.23
CA ALA A 200 39.37 7.91 33.36
C ALA A 200 37.97 7.40 33.70
N ALA A 201 37.14 7.13 32.70
CA ALA A 201 35.80 6.55 32.87
C ALA A 201 35.88 5.12 33.42
N GLU A 202 36.83 4.31 32.95
CA GLU A 202 37.07 2.96 33.45
C GLU A 202 37.53 2.98 34.91
N LYS A 203 38.46 3.87 35.27
CA LYS A 203 38.86 4.07 36.68
C LYS A 203 37.69 4.52 37.56
N ALA A 204 36.84 5.44 37.07
CA ALA A 204 35.65 5.88 37.78
C ALA A 204 34.63 4.75 37.96
N ALA A 205 34.44 3.90 36.95
CA ALA A 205 33.56 2.73 37.03
C ALA A 205 34.10 1.68 38.02
N GLN A 206 35.41 1.43 38.02
CA GLN A 206 36.06 0.55 39.00
C GLN A 206 35.95 1.10 40.43
N GLU A 207 36.04 2.42 40.62
CA GLU A 207 35.83 3.04 41.93
C GLU A 207 34.36 2.98 42.38
N ALA A 208 33.41 3.18 41.45
CA ALA A 208 31.99 3.04 41.72
C ALA A 208 31.61 1.59 42.09
N ALA A 209 32.18 0.58 41.43
CA ALA A 209 31.98 -0.83 41.75
C ALA A 209 32.49 -1.22 43.15
N LYS A 210 33.49 -0.49 43.68
CA LYS A 210 33.98 -0.68 45.05
C LYS A 210 33.07 -0.04 46.11
N ARG A 211 32.19 0.89 45.72
CA ARG A 211 31.21 1.49 46.63
C ARG A 211 29.99 0.58 46.68
N LEU A 212 29.65 0.07 47.86
CA LEU A 212 28.41 -0.70 48.03
C LEU A 212 27.20 0.19 47.67
N PRO A 213 26.21 -0.33 46.94
CA PRO A 213 24.97 0.39 46.71
C PRO A 213 24.31 0.74 48.05
N PRO A 214 23.65 1.92 48.17
CA PRO A 214 22.91 2.25 49.38
C PRO A 214 21.86 1.15 49.65
N PRO A 215 21.74 0.66 50.89
CA PRO A 215 20.79 -0.40 51.19
C PRO A 215 19.38 0.09 50.83
N PRO A 216 18.55 -0.76 50.20
CA PRO A 216 17.16 -0.42 49.95
C PRO A 216 16.49 -0.11 51.30
N VAL A 217 15.71 0.97 51.36
CA VAL A 217 14.93 1.32 52.55
C VAL A 217 13.85 0.25 52.71
N ILE A 218 14.11 -0.69 53.61
CA ILE A 218 13.22 -1.76 53.96
C ILE A 218 12.25 -1.24 55.03
N PRO A 219 10.92 -1.18 54.76
CA PRO A 219 9.94 -0.83 55.78
C PRO A 219 9.97 -1.83 56.95
N ASP A 220 9.90 -1.33 58.18
CA ASP A 220 9.79 -2.12 59.42
C ASP A 220 10.99 -3.03 59.78
N ALA A 221 12.16 -2.86 59.13
CA ALA A 221 13.37 -3.65 59.41
C ALA A 221 13.83 -3.56 60.88
N ASP A 222 13.76 -2.37 61.47
CA ASP A 222 14.19 -2.13 62.86
C ASP A 222 13.25 -2.82 63.85
N ARG A 223 11.94 -2.76 63.61
CA ARG A 223 10.94 -3.47 64.44
C ARG A 223 11.13 -4.98 64.39
N LEU A 224 11.40 -5.55 63.21
CA LEU A 224 11.69 -6.98 63.05
C LEU A 224 12.96 -7.37 63.82
N ARG A 225 14.00 -6.54 63.75
CA ARG A 225 15.25 -6.74 64.48
C ARG A 225 15.04 -6.69 65.99
N ASP A 226 14.31 -5.71 66.50
CA ASP A 226 14.05 -5.54 67.94
C ASP A 226 13.31 -6.75 68.52
N LEU A 227 12.32 -7.29 67.80
CA LEU A 227 11.59 -8.49 68.21
C LEU A 227 12.51 -9.73 68.26
N LEU A 228 13.42 -9.89 67.30
CA LEU A 228 14.39 -10.99 67.30
C LEU A 228 15.43 -10.83 68.44
N VAL A 229 15.86 -9.61 68.72
CA VAL A 229 16.74 -9.33 69.86
C VAL A 229 16.01 -9.61 71.19
N GLY A 230 14.74 -9.22 71.29
CA GLY A 230 13.86 -9.54 72.43
C GLY A 230 13.75 -11.05 72.67
N MET A 231 13.45 -11.83 71.63
CA MET A 231 13.39 -13.30 71.70
C MET A 231 14.69 -13.94 72.18
N LYS A 232 15.82 -13.44 71.65
CA LYS A 232 17.16 -13.94 72.01
C LYS A 232 17.57 -13.57 73.44
N ARG A 233 17.12 -12.42 73.96
CA ARG A 233 17.38 -11.97 75.34
C ARG A 233 16.42 -12.60 76.36
N GLY A 234 15.17 -12.85 75.97
CA GLY A 234 14.13 -13.42 76.84
C GLY A 234 14.22 -14.93 77.05
N THR A 235 14.93 -15.65 76.17
CA THR A 235 15.09 -17.11 76.24
C THR A 235 16.55 -17.47 76.55
N SER A 236 16.77 -18.17 77.65
CA SER A 236 18.12 -18.64 78.05
C SER A 236 18.64 -19.80 77.17
N ASP A 237 17.73 -20.56 76.55
CA ASP A 237 18.07 -21.68 75.67
C ASP A 237 18.41 -21.22 74.24
N ALA A 238 19.70 -21.15 73.94
CA ALA A 238 20.22 -20.78 72.62
C ALA A 238 19.83 -21.77 71.51
N ALA A 239 19.63 -23.05 71.83
CA ALA A 239 19.22 -24.06 70.84
C ALA A 239 17.75 -23.85 70.43
N ALA A 240 16.87 -23.54 71.40
CA ALA A 240 15.49 -23.19 71.12
C ALA A 240 15.36 -21.91 70.29
N VAL A 241 16.16 -20.87 70.57
CA VAL A 241 16.20 -19.63 69.78
C VAL A 241 16.62 -19.91 68.33
N THR A 242 17.68 -20.70 68.15
CA THR A 242 18.18 -21.07 66.81
C THR A 242 17.13 -21.86 66.03
N LEU A 243 16.47 -22.84 66.66
CA LEU A 243 15.42 -23.65 66.06
C LEU A 243 14.20 -22.80 65.67
N CYS A 244 13.80 -21.85 66.52
CA CYS A 244 12.73 -20.91 66.26
C CYS A 244 13.05 -20.03 65.04
N PHE A 245 14.24 -19.42 64.99
CA PHE A 245 14.64 -18.55 63.90
C PHE A 245 14.79 -19.30 62.57
N GLN A 246 15.32 -20.53 62.57
CA GLN A 246 15.34 -21.38 61.39
C GLN A 246 13.93 -21.76 60.91
N THR A 247 13.01 -22.01 61.84
CA THR A 247 11.62 -22.32 61.51
C THR A 247 10.93 -21.09 60.90
N LEU A 248 11.04 -19.92 61.52
CA LEU A 248 10.52 -18.65 60.99
C LEU A 248 11.12 -18.31 59.61
N LEU A 249 12.43 -18.52 59.43
CA LEU A 249 13.11 -18.28 58.16
C LEU A 249 12.54 -19.15 57.04
N ARG A 250 12.22 -20.42 57.33
CA ARG A 250 11.59 -21.32 56.36
C ARG A 250 10.15 -20.90 56.03
N LEU A 251 9.39 -20.46 57.02
CA LEU A 251 8.01 -19.98 56.81
C LEU A 251 7.99 -18.72 55.93
N CYS A 252 8.80 -17.71 56.27
CA CYS A 252 8.91 -16.48 55.50
C CYS A 252 9.52 -16.72 54.11
N GLY A 253 10.55 -17.57 54.01
CA GLY A 253 11.20 -17.90 52.75
C GLY A 253 10.28 -18.63 51.77
N ASN A 254 9.51 -19.61 52.24
CA ASN A 254 8.53 -20.31 51.39
C ASN A 254 7.43 -19.36 50.90
N ALA A 255 6.94 -18.46 51.75
CA ALA A 255 5.93 -17.47 51.38
C ALA A 255 6.46 -16.38 50.43
N ALA A 256 7.74 -16.01 50.53
CA ALA A 256 8.37 -15.04 49.63
C ALA A 256 8.74 -15.63 48.26
N ASN A 257 9.21 -16.89 48.23
CA ASN A 257 9.62 -17.57 47.00
C ASN A 257 8.44 -18.00 46.13
N ASP A 258 7.32 -18.42 46.76
CA ASP A 258 6.10 -18.83 46.07
C ASP A 258 4.87 -18.04 46.57
N PRO A 259 4.73 -16.73 46.25
CA PRO A 259 3.68 -15.87 46.81
C PRO A 259 2.24 -16.29 46.48
N GLY A 260 2.06 -17.03 45.37
CA GLY A 260 0.75 -17.49 44.90
C GLY A 260 0.25 -18.79 45.54
N ASN A 261 1.08 -19.50 46.33
CA ASN A 261 0.70 -20.79 46.87
C ASN A 261 -0.05 -20.64 48.21
N ALA A 262 -1.36 -20.93 48.22
CA ALA A 262 -2.21 -20.83 49.40
C ALA A 262 -1.70 -21.62 50.63
N LYS A 263 -0.95 -22.71 50.42
CA LYS A 263 -0.35 -23.52 51.49
C LYS A 263 0.65 -22.73 52.34
N TYR A 264 1.43 -21.84 51.73
CA TYR A 264 2.44 -21.03 52.42
C TYR A 264 1.90 -19.70 52.91
N ARG A 265 0.62 -19.41 52.67
CA ARG A 265 -0.09 -18.19 53.08
C ARG A 265 -0.98 -18.39 54.29
N ARG A 266 -1.02 -19.60 54.85
CA ARG A 266 -1.81 -19.96 56.04
C ARG A 266 -0.95 -20.72 57.02
N LEU A 267 -0.89 -20.25 58.26
CA LEU A 267 -0.16 -20.87 59.36
C LEU A 267 -1.13 -21.15 60.50
N ASN A 268 -1.08 -22.35 61.04
CA ASN A 268 -1.82 -22.70 62.26
C ASN A 268 -0.82 -22.87 63.40
N LEU A 269 -0.68 -21.83 64.23
CA LEU A 269 0.16 -21.82 65.42
C LEU A 269 -0.35 -22.75 66.53
N GLY A 270 -1.63 -23.16 66.47
CA GLY A 270 -2.20 -24.16 67.37
C GLY A 270 -1.76 -25.60 67.07
N ASN A 271 -1.04 -25.85 65.97
CA ASN A 271 -0.49 -27.18 65.68
C ASN A 271 0.67 -27.49 66.66
N PRO A 272 0.59 -28.56 67.48
CA PRO A 272 1.60 -28.86 68.49
C PRO A 272 3.01 -29.05 67.91
N ALA A 273 3.13 -29.58 66.68
CA ALA A 273 4.42 -29.78 66.02
C ALA A 273 5.10 -28.46 65.61
N LEU A 274 4.29 -27.43 65.30
CA LEU A 274 4.78 -26.09 64.97
C LEU A 274 5.00 -25.27 66.25
N ALA A 275 4.06 -25.33 67.19
CA ALA A 275 4.13 -24.64 68.48
C ALA A 275 5.36 -25.04 69.29
N ALA A 276 5.74 -26.32 69.30
CA ALA A 276 6.94 -26.80 70.00
C ALA A 276 8.27 -26.22 69.47
N ARG A 277 8.27 -25.65 68.26
CA ARG A 277 9.46 -25.06 67.62
C ARG A 277 9.50 -23.54 67.68
N LEU A 278 8.41 -22.90 68.10
CA LEU A 278 8.27 -21.46 68.12
C LEU A 278 8.31 -20.94 69.56
N LEU A 279 8.95 -19.78 69.73
CA LEU A 279 8.91 -19.04 71.00
C LEU A 279 7.58 -18.27 71.13
N PRO A 280 7.13 -17.92 72.36
CA PRO A 280 5.89 -17.17 72.56
C PRO A 280 5.80 -15.86 71.76
N ASP A 281 6.93 -15.14 71.65
CA ASP A 281 7.02 -13.87 70.92
C ASP A 281 7.11 -14.04 69.39
N ALA A 282 7.22 -15.27 68.88
CA ALA A 282 7.31 -15.53 67.44
C ALA A 282 6.06 -15.06 66.69
N ARG A 283 4.90 -15.03 67.35
CA ARG A 283 3.65 -14.49 66.80
C ARG A 283 3.78 -13.01 66.46
N ALA A 284 4.33 -12.19 67.36
CA ALA A 284 4.50 -10.76 67.15
C ALA A 284 5.44 -10.46 65.97
N PHE A 285 6.45 -11.31 65.75
CA PHE A 285 7.33 -11.22 64.58
C PHE A 285 6.62 -11.58 63.28
N LEU A 286 5.80 -12.63 63.27
CA LEU A 286 5.00 -12.98 62.09
C LEU A 286 4.02 -11.86 61.74
N GLU A 287 3.39 -11.25 62.74
CA GLU A 287 2.51 -10.09 62.55
C GLU A 287 3.26 -8.88 61.97
N ALA A 288 4.46 -8.58 62.48
CA ALA A 288 5.33 -7.55 61.92
C ALA A 288 5.82 -7.87 60.49
N ALA A 289 5.97 -9.15 60.14
CA ALA A 289 6.30 -9.59 58.79
C ALA A 289 5.11 -9.54 57.82
N GLY A 290 3.90 -9.24 58.30
CA GLY A 290 2.70 -9.05 57.49
C GLY A 290 1.63 -10.14 57.61
N TRP A 291 1.80 -11.12 58.52
CA TRP A 291 0.78 -12.12 58.82
C TRP A 291 -0.35 -11.52 59.67
N ALA A 292 -1.60 -11.71 59.28
CA ALA A 292 -2.75 -11.24 60.03
C ALA A 292 -3.51 -12.42 60.66
N ALA A 293 -4.20 -12.21 61.77
CA ALA A 293 -5.11 -13.21 62.32
C ALA A 293 -6.23 -13.52 61.30
N ALA A 294 -6.53 -14.80 61.10
CA ALA A 294 -7.62 -15.22 60.24
C ALA A 294 -8.96 -14.85 60.88
N GLU A 295 -9.73 -13.99 60.21
CA GLU A 295 -11.07 -13.63 60.64
C GLU A 295 -11.98 -14.88 60.61
N GLY A 296 -12.48 -15.29 61.78
CA GLY A 296 -13.46 -16.38 61.90
C GLY A 296 -12.91 -17.79 62.18
N GLU A 297 -11.59 -17.99 62.25
CA GLU A 297 -10.99 -19.33 62.42
C GLU A 297 -10.19 -19.52 63.74
N GLY A 298 -10.35 -18.57 64.67
CA GLY A 298 -9.74 -18.60 66.01
C GLY A 298 -8.35 -17.93 66.05
N GLU A 299 -7.95 -17.48 67.24
CA GLU A 299 -6.72 -16.68 67.47
C GLU A 299 -5.40 -17.38 67.14
N GLY A 300 -5.44 -18.69 66.83
CA GLY A 300 -4.26 -19.51 66.51
C GLY A 300 -3.93 -19.61 65.02
N VAL A 301 -4.76 -19.08 64.12
CA VAL A 301 -4.55 -19.16 62.66
C VAL A 301 -4.14 -17.80 62.12
N LEU A 302 -3.00 -17.75 61.44
CA LEU A 302 -2.49 -16.57 60.75
C LEU A 302 -2.55 -16.75 59.23
N VAL A 303 -2.92 -15.70 58.50
CA VAL A 303 -3.02 -15.67 57.04
C VAL A 303 -2.36 -14.42 56.46
N LEU A 304 -1.71 -14.53 55.31
CA LEU A 304 -1.22 -13.37 54.54
C LEU A 304 -2.34 -12.79 53.66
N PRO A 305 -2.82 -11.55 53.90
CA PRO A 305 -4.04 -11.03 53.28
C PRO A 305 -3.87 -10.56 51.82
N GLY A 306 -2.73 -10.03 51.43
CA GLY A 306 -2.51 -9.26 50.19
C GLY A 306 -2.22 -10.06 48.92
N ALA A 307 -2.72 -11.30 48.83
CA ALA A 307 -2.65 -12.19 47.66
C ALA A 307 -1.29 -12.28 46.92
N GLY A 308 -0.17 -11.95 47.54
CA GLY A 308 1.17 -12.05 46.95
C GLY A 308 1.65 -10.73 46.35
N SER A 309 1.12 -9.61 46.83
CA SER A 309 1.53 -8.28 46.36
C SER A 309 3.05 -8.07 46.48
N PRO A 310 3.67 -7.29 45.58
CA PRO A 310 5.11 -7.02 45.64
C PRO A 310 5.56 -6.43 46.99
N ALA A 311 4.70 -5.64 47.65
CA ALA A 311 4.97 -5.10 48.98
C ALA A 311 5.02 -6.18 50.08
N GLU A 312 4.22 -7.25 49.98
CA GLU A 312 4.31 -8.41 50.88
C GLU A 312 5.63 -9.15 50.68
N VAL A 313 6.02 -9.38 49.43
CA VAL A 313 7.27 -10.08 49.10
C VAL A 313 8.48 -9.29 49.62
N VAL A 314 8.47 -7.96 49.49
CA VAL A 314 9.52 -7.10 50.05
C VAL A 314 9.59 -7.22 51.58
N ARG A 315 8.46 -7.21 52.29
CA ARG A 315 8.41 -7.39 53.77
C ARG A 315 8.85 -8.77 54.22
N LEU A 316 8.46 -9.83 53.52
CA LEU A 316 8.87 -11.20 53.84
C LEU A 316 10.37 -11.42 53.55
N THR A 317 10.88 -10.84 52.47
CA THR A 317 12.30 -10.87 52.12
C THR A 317 13.13 -10.12 53.17
N ALA A 318 12.65 -8.96 53.63
CA ALA A 318 13.22 -8.20 54.73
C ALA A 318 13.29 -8.99 56.04
N ALA A 319 12.19 -9.63 56.43
CA ALA A 319 12.15 -10.52 57.58
C ALA A 319 13.16 -11.67 57.43
N GLY A 320 13.27 -12.25 56.24
CA GLY A 320 14.27 -13.27 55.92
C GLY A 320 15.71 -12.79 56.08
N VAL A 321 16.03 -11.57 55.64
CA VAL A 321 17.37 -10.97 55.82
C VAL A 321 17.69 -10.77 57.30
N GLN A 322 16.75 -10.28 58.11
CA GLN A 322 16.95 -10.11 59.55
C GLN A 322 17.12 -11.44 60.27
N LEU A 323 16.32 -12.46 59.94
CA LEU A 323 16.44 -13.82 60.48
C LEU A 323 17.78 -14.48 60.10
N HIS A 324 18.22 -14.31 58.85
CA HIS A 324 19.50 -14.83 58.39
C HIS A 324 20.67 -14.13 59.11
N SER A 325 20.59 -12.81 59.29
CA SER A 325 21.55 -12.05 60.10
C SER A 325 21.55 -12.53 61.55
N ALA A 326 20.38 -12.78 62.16
CA ALA A 326 20.27 -13.28 63.52
C ALA A 326 20.91 -14.64 63.76
N LEU A 327 20.88 -15.51 62.75
CA LEU A 327 21.47 -16.85 62.78
C LEU A 327 22.98 -16.85 62.55
N ASN A 328 23.48 -16.00 61.65
CA ASN A 328 24.86 -16.07 61.16
C ASN A 328 25.78 -14.96 61.70
N ASN A 329 25.23 -13.89 62.26
CA ASN A 329 26.01 -12.77 62.80
C ASN A 329 26.21 -12.92 64.31
N PRO A 330 27.45 -13.13 64.80
CA PRO A 330 27.76 -13.21 66.22
C PRO A 330 27.39 -11.94 67.00
N PHE A 331 27.37 -10.78 66.34
CA PHE A 331 27.07 -9.47 66.94
C PHE A 331 25.60 -9.05 66.78
N PHE A 332 24.72 -9.96 66.36
CA PHE A 332 23.29 -9.64 66.26
C PHE A 332 22.71 -9.30 67.63
N GLY A 333 22.33 -8.04 67.81
CA GLY A 333 21.80 -7.47 69.06
C GLY A 333 22.85 -6.89 70.03
N ALA A 334 24.10 -6.71 69.58
CA ALA A 334 25.22 -6.15 70.37
C ALA A 334 25.34 -4.62 70.33
N LEU A 335 24.31 -3.93 69.83
CA LEU A 335 24.13 -2.49 69.86
C LEU A 335 22.75 -2.19 70.44
#